data_AF-A0A7C5NRZ4-F1
#
_entry.id   AF-A0A7C5NRZ4-F1
#
_cell.length_a   1.000
_cell.length_b   1.000
_cell.length_c   1.000
_cell.angle_alpha   90.00
_cell.angle_beta   90.00
_cell.angle_gamma   90.00
#
_symmetry.space_group_name_H-M   'P 1'
#
loop_
_entity.id
_entity.type
_entity.pdbx_description
1 polymer ?
#
loop_
_entity_poly.entity_id
_entity_poly.type
_entity_poly.pdbx_seq_one_letter_code
_entity_poly.pdbx_strand_id
1 'polypeptide(L)'
;MSTTCSIQRNYHEWGYNPLKMDAHLYLSPHLDDAVISCGGLMAMQDARGEPVSVLTIFAGDPPHFSISPLAAELHARWGKVGPPIGMRRAEDRLACGRLGASVAHLQFPDAIYR
;
A
#
# COMPACT_ATOMS: atom_id res chain seq x y z
N MET A 1 -8.98 10.55 41.96
CA MET A 1 -8.15 11.58 41.30
C MET A 1 -7.07 10.83 40.54
N SER A 2 -7.01 11.10 39.24
CA SER A 2 -6.52 10.21 38.18
C SER A 2 -5.04 9.87 38.27
N THR A 3 -4.72 8.59 38.09
CA THR A 3 -3.36 8.04 37.97
C THR A 3 -2.84 8.32 36.57
N THR A 4 -1.75 9.10 36.46
CA THR A 4 -1.05 9.31 35.19
C THR A 4 -0.26 8.06 34.83
N CYS A 5 -0.73 7.35 33.79
CA CYS A 5 -0.05 6.20 33.20
C CYS A 5 1.13 6.69 32.34
N SER A 6 2.35 6.42 32.79
CA SER A 6 3.60 6.72 32.10
C SER A 6 3.85 5.69 30.98
N ILE A 7 3.42 6.01 29.76
CA ILE A 7 3.92 5.34 28.55
C ILE A 7 4.74 6.35 27.76
N GLN A 8 5.96 6.60 28.23
CA GLN A 8 7.05 7.10 27.38
C GLN A 8 7.79 5.87 26.84
N ARG A 9 7.42 5.40 25.65
CA ARG A 9 8.24 4.44 24.87
C ARG A 9 8.72 5.12 23.60
N ASN A 10 9.97 5.56 23.64
CA ASN A 10 10.95 5.69 22.56
C ASN A 10 10.40 5.64 21.12
N TYR A 11 9.96 6.79 20.60
CA TYR A 11 9.62 7.01 19.18
C TYR A 11 10.82 7.40 18.30
N HIS A 12 12.03 7.42 18.86
CA HIS A 12 13.21 8.02 18.22
C HIS A 12 13.90 7.15 17.16
N GLU A 13 13.52 5.88 16.98
CA GLU A 13 14.21 4.97 16.05
C GLU A 13 13.66 5.00 14.60
N TRP A 14 12.53 5.69 14.36
CA TRP A 14 11.83 5.65 13.06
C TRP A 14 11.81 6.97 12.28
N GLY A 15 12.58 7.99 12.69
CA GLY A 15 12.54 9.30 12.02
C GLY A 15 11.15 9.95 11.98
N TYR A 16 10.24 9.49 12.84
CA TYR A 16 8.84 9.91 12.87
C TYR A 16 8.76 11.31 13.50
N ASN A 17 8.42 12.31 12.69
CA ASN A 17 8.07 13.63 13.18
C ASN A 17 6.61 13.58 13.67
N PRO A 18 6.35 13.71 14.99
CA PRO A 18 5.00 13.58 15.55
C PRO A 18 4.02 14.68 15.10
N LEU A 19 4.47 15.66 14.30
CA LEU A 19 3.65 16.72 13.73
C LEU A 19 3.10 16.43 12.34
N LYS A 20 3.31 15.22 11.77
CA LYS A 20 2.75 14.86 10.45
C LYS A 20 2.06 13.49 10.51
N MET A 21 0.91 13.43 11.17
CA MET A 21 -0.07 12.37 10.89
C MET A 21 -0.68 12.64 9.51
N ASP A 22 -0.81 11.60 8.69
CA ASP A 22 -1.56 11.74 7.45
C ASP A 22 -3.01 12.08 7.76
N ALA A 23 -3.54 13.07 7.06
CA ALA A 23 -4.94 13.44 7.21
C ALA A 23 -5.86 12.31 6.69
N HIS A 24 -5.40 11.58 5.68
CA HIS A 24 -6.15 10.52 5.01
C HIS A 24 -5.30 9.27 4.81
N LEU A 25 -5.79 8.15 5.35
CA LEU A 25 -5.21 6.82 5.14
C LEU A 25 -6.18 5.94 4.35
N TYR A 26 -5.74 5.46 3.21
CA TYR A 26 -6.46 4.51 2.38
C TYR A 26 -5.91 3.11 2.58
N LEU A 27 -6.78 2.17 2.94
CA LEU A 27 -6.43 0.75 3.00
C LEU A 27 -6.81 0.11 1.67
N SER A 28 -5.80 -0.23 0.88
CA SER A 28 -5.97 -0.88 -0.42
C SER A 28 -5.82 -2.39 -0.25
N PRO A 29 -6.82 -3.22 -0.59
CA PRO A 29 -6.62 -4.66 -0.61
C PRO A 29 -5.51 -5.05 -1.59
N HIS A 30 -5.58 -4.62 -2.85
CA HIS A 30 -4.60 -4.93 -3.89
C HIS A 30 -3.94 -3.68 -4.49
N LEU A 31 -2.95 -3.93 -5.35
CA LEU A 31 -2.08 -2.95 -6.02
C LEU A 31 -2.80 -2.22 -7.17
N ASP A 32 -3.93 -1.58 -6.86
CA ASP A 32 -4.80 -0.85 -7.80
C ASP A 32 -6.07 -0.31 -7.12
N ASP A 33 -6.64 -1.07 -6.17
CA ASP A 33 -7.98 -0.81 -5.61
C ASP A 33 -8.19 0.63 -5.12
N ALA A 34 -7.28 1.18 -4.31
CA ALA A 34 -7.40 2.55 -3.80
C ALA A 34 -7.35 3.60 -4.91
N VAL A 35 -6.45 3.43 -5.89
CA VAL A 35 -6.31 4.36 -7.02
C VAL A 35 -7.56 4.32 -7.90
N ILE A 36 -8.05 3.13 -8.24
CA ILE A 36 -9.23 2.97 -9.11
C ILE A 36 -10.50 3.46 -8.42
N SER A 37 -10.65 3.20 -7.12
CA SER A 37 -11.87 3.51 -6.38
C SER A 37 -11.91 4.95 -5.87
N CYS A 38 -10.76 5.49 -5.45
CA CYS A 38 -10.68 6.75 -4.70
C CYS A 38 -9.69 7.77 -5.29
N GLY A 39 -9.06 7.48 -6.43
CA GLY A 39 -7.99 8.33 -6.96
C GLY A 39 -8.38 9.80 -7.19
N GLY A 40 -9.62 10.06 -7.62
CA GLY A 40 -10.12 11.43 -7.74
C GLY A 40 -10.22 12.17 -6.41
N LEU A 41 -10.64 11.48 -5.35
CA LEU A 41 -10.70 12.04 -3.99
C LEU A 41 -9.30 12.28 -3.43
N MET A 42 -8.38 11.34 -3.63
CA MET A 42 -6.98 11.47 -3.23
C MET A 42 -6.33 12.71 -3.88
N ALA A 43 -6.51 12.88 -5.19
CA ALA A 43 -6.01 14.06 -5.90
C ALA A 43 -6.63 15.37 -5.39
N MET A 44 -7.93 15.37 -5.03
CA MET A 44 -8.57 16.55 -4.45
C MET A 44 -8.02 16.90 -3.05
N GLN A 45 -7.72 15.90 -2.22
CA GLN A 45 -7.12 16.09 -0.90
C GLN A 45 -5.69 16.62 -1.01
N ASP A 46 -4.88 16.04 -1.90
CA ASP A 46 -3.53 16.53 -2.19
C ASP A 46 -3.55 17.99 -2.67
N ALA A 47 -4.48 18.35 -3.58
CA ALA A 47 -4.64 19.72 -4.04
C ALA A 47 -5.03 20.72 -2.93
N ARG A 48 -5.56 20.24 -1.80
CA ARG A 48 -5.83 21.05 -0.60
C ARG A 48 -4.65 21.09 0.38
N GLY A 49 -3.54 20.43 0.06
CA GLY A 49 -2.38 20.29 0.93
C GLY A 49 -2.61 19.31 2.08
N GLU A 50 -3.62 18.45 1.99
CA GLU A 50 -3.94 17.44 2.99
C GLU A 50 -3.09 16.19 2.71
N PRO A 51 -2.23 15.71 3.63
CA PRO A 51 -1.39 14.55 3.36
C PRO A 51 -2.22 13.27 3.18
N VAL A 52 -1.91 12.54 2.11
CA VAL A 52 -2.57 11.28 1.74
C VAL A 52 -1.58 10.14 1.73
N SER A 53 -1.97 9.02 2.33
CA SER A 53 -1.20 7.77 2.30
C SER A 53 -2.06 6.58 1.92
N VAL A 54 -1.46 5.63 1.18
CA VAL A 54 -2.05 4.34 0.82
C VAL A 54 -1.25 3.23 1.50
N LEU A 55 -1.95 2.34 2.20
CA LEU A 55 -1.40 1.10 2.71
C LEU A 55 -2.00 -0.08 1.93
N THR A 56 -1.19 -0.70 1.07
CA THR A 56 -1.62 -1.85 0.28
C THR A 56 -1.34 -3.15 1.02
N ILE A 57 -2.38 -3.94 1.28
CA ILE A 57 -2.34 -5.12 2.15
C ILE A 57 -1.72 -6.33 1.42
N PHE A 58 -2.27 -6.70 0.27
CA PHE A 58 -1.91 -7.92 -0.44
C PHE A 58 -0.84 -7.68 -1.53
N ALA A 59 0.30 -7.11 -1.12
CA ALA A 59 1.41 -6.76 -2.00
C ALA A 59 2.65 -7.68 -1.85
N GLY A 60 2.51 -8.79 -1.11
CA GLY A 60 3.55 -9.78 -0.88
C GLY A 60 3.80 -10.68 -2.09
N ASP A 61 5.04 -11.16 -2.20
CA ASP A 61 5.39 -12.17 -3.19
C ASP A 61 4.75 -13.55 -2.85
N PRO A 62 4.55 -14.43 -3.85
CA PRO A 62 4.03 -15.78 -3.61
C PRO A 62 4.92 -16.55 -2.61
N PRO A 63 4.36 -17.28 -1.64
CA PRO A 63 5.14 -17.96 -0.60
C PRO A 63 5.93 -19.17 -1.10
N HIS A 64 5.57 -19.72 -2.26
CA HIS A 64 6.20 -20.90 -2.86
C HIS A 64 6.56 -20.65 -4.32
N PHE A 65 7.57 -21.36 -4.82
CA PHE A 65 7.99 -21.28 -6.23
C PHE A 65 6.95 -21.85 -7.20
N SER A 66 6.10 -22.78 -6.75
CA SER A 66 4.98 -23.31 -7.53
C SER A 66 3.72 -22.49 -7.30
N ILE A 67 3.15 -21.95 -8.36
CA ILE A 67 1.87 -21.23 -8.35
C ILE A 67 0.73 -22.14 -8.84
N SER A 68 -0.50 -21.84 -8.45
CA SER A 68 -1.69 -22.55 -8.91
C SER A 68 -1.93 -22.33 -10.41
N PRO A 69 -2.69 -23.21 -11.10
CA PRO A 69 -3.09 -22.99 -12.49
C PRO A 69 -3.81 -21.65 -12.68
N LEU A 70 -4.65 -21.24 -11.71
CA LEU A 70 -5.32 -19.94 -11.72
C LEU A 70 -4.31 -18.79 -11.68
N ALA A 71 -3.33 -18.83 -10.78
CA ALA A 71 -2.31 -17.79 -10.71
C ALA A 71 -1.48 -17.71 -12.00
N ALA A 72 -1.13 -18.87 -12.60
CA ALA A 72 -0.42 -18.91 -13.87
C ALA A 72 -1.25 -18.31 -15.03
N GLU A 73 -2.55 -18.62 -15.10
CA GLU A 73 -3.47 -18.02 -16.07
C GLU A 73 -3.55 -16.50 -15.92
N LEU A 74 -3.69 -16.02 -14.68
CA LEU A 74 -3.73 -14.59 -14.39
C LEU A 74 -2.43 -13.88 -14.76
N HIS A 75 -1.27 -14.48 -14.47
CA HIS A 75 0.03 -13.95 -14.88
C HIS A 75 0.13 -13.84 -16.39
N ALA A 76 -0.31 -14.87 -17.12
CA ALA A 76 -0.33 -14.84 -18.59
C ALA A 76 -1.26 -13.73 -19.12
N ARG A 77 -2.42 -13.54 -18.50
CA ARG A 77 -3.39 -12.50 -18.88
C ARG A 77 -2.88 -11.08 -18.62
N TRP A 78 -2.09 -10.87 -17.57
CA TRP A 78 -1.46 -9.57 -17.29
C TRP A 78 -0.35 -9.20 -18.28
N GLY A 79 0.11 -10.14 -19.11
CA GLY A 79 0.79 -9.84 -20.37
C GLY A 79 2.25 -9.37 -20.25
N LYS A 80 2.94 -9.67 -19.14
CA LYS A 80 4.34 -9.21 -18.94
C LYS A 80 5.27 -10.34 -18.49
N VAL A 81 6.48 -10.34 -19.05
CA VAL A 81 7.58 -11.25 -18.69
C VAL A 81 8.31 -10.68 -17.48
N GLY A 82 8.32 -11.41 -16.36
CA GLY A 82 9.02 -11.02 -15.13
C GLY A 82 8.25 -11.33 -13.85
N PRO A 83 8.76 -10.93 -12.66
CA PRO A 83 8.07 -11.13 -11.39
C PRO A 83 6.80 -10.26 -11.33
N PRO A 84 5.59 -10.85 -11.38
CA PRO A 84 4.36 -10.09 -11.60
C PRO A 84 4.05 -9.14 -10.45
N ILE A 85 4.33 -9.54 -9.20
CA ILE A 85 4.04 -8.68 -8.03
C ILE A 85 5.06 -7.55 -7.90
N GLY A 86 6.35 -7.80 -8.12
CA GLY A 86 7.37 -6.75 -8.11
C GLY A 86 7.05 -5.63 -9.10
N MET A 87 6.52 -6.00 -10.25
CA MET A 87 6.06 -5.06 -11.27
C MET A 87 4.80 -4.30 -10.86
N ARG A 88 3.77 -4.99 -10.35
CA ARG A 88 2.56 -4.32 -9.83
C ARG A 88 2.87 -3.37 -8.68
N ARG A 89 3.86 -3.67 -7.83
CA ARG A 89 4.35 -2.73 -6.80
C ARG A 89 4.97 -1.48 -7.41
N ALA A 90 5.71 -1.60 -8.52
CA ALA A 90 6.26 -0.46 -9.22
C ALA A 90 5.14 0.40 -9.86
N GLU A 91 4.14 -0.25 -10.46
CA GLU A 91 2.96 0.41 -11.02
C GLU A 91 2.19 1.19 -9.95
N ASP A 92 1.92 0.57 -8.80
CA ASP A 92 1.20 1.18 -7.68
C ASP A 92 1.94 2.40 -7.09
N ARG A 93 3.27 2.33 -6.95
CA ARG A 93 4.08 3.49 -6.52
C ARG A 93 3.97 4.66 -7.50
N LEU A 94 4.04 4.38 -8.79
CA LEU A 94 3.91 5.41 -9.83
C LEU A 94 2.49 6.00 -9.85
N ALA A 95 1.47 5.16 -9.71
CA ALA A 95 0.07 5.58 -9.70
C ALA A 95 -0.26 6.45 -8.46
N CYS A 96 0.08 5.98 -7.27
CA CYS A 96 -0.11 6.74 -6.02
C CYS A 96 0.68 8.05 -6.03
N GLY A 97 1.94 8.02 -6.48
CA GLY A 97 2.78 9.22 -6.56
C GLY A 97 2.24 10.30 -7.51
N ARG A 98 1.54 9.90 -8.59
CA ARG A 98 0.84 10.85 -9.48
C ARG A 98 -0.36 11.53 -8.83
N LEU A 99 -0.87 10.98 -7.74
CA LEU A 99 -2.01 11.51 -6.97
C LEU A 99 -1.56 12.20 -5.68
N GLY A 100 -0.26 12.48 -5.52
CA GLY A 100 0.30 13.09 -4.31
C GLY A 100 0.33 12.18 -3.07
N ALA A 101 -0.05 10.91 -3.23
CA ALA A 101 -0.12 9.96 -2.13
C ALA A 101 1.22 9.26 -1.89
N SER A 102 1.60 9.14 -0.63
CA SER A 102 2.66 8.22 -0.22
C SER A 102 2.12 6.78 -0.17
N VAL A 103 2.98 5.78 -0.32
CA VAL A 103 2.52 4.38 -0.32
C VAL A 103 3.44 3.44 0.46
N ALA A 104 2.83 2.54 1.22
CA ALA A 104 3.48 1.44 1.91
C ALA A 104 2.85 0.10 1.49
N HIS A 105 3.69 -0.93 1.33
CA HIS A 105 3.27 -2.26 0.89
C HIS A 105 3.50 -3.28 2.00
N LEU A 106 2.41 -3.86 2.50
CA LEU A 106 2.50 -5.03 3.38
C LEU A 106 2.85 -6.27 2.56
N GLN A 107 3.40 -7.26 3.25
CA GLN A 107 3.97 -8.46 2.63
C GLN A 107 3.00 -9.66 2.65
N PHE A 108 1.70 -9.41 2.75
CA PHE A 108 0.72 -10.50 2.64
C PHE A 108 0.55 -10.88 1.17
N PRO A 109 0.62 -12.17 0.80
CA PRO A 109 0.38 -12.58 -0.58
C PRO A 109 -1.07 -12.31 -0.99
N ASP A 110 -1.34 -12.20 -2.28
CA ASP A 110 -2.71 -12.21 -2.83
C ASP A 110 -3.43 -13.54 -2.55
N ALA A 111 -4.76 -13.54 -2.57
CA ALA A 111 -5.58 -14.75 -2.43
C ALA A 111 -5.27 -15.79 -3.51
N ILE A 112 -4.87 -15.37 -4.72
CA ILE A 112 -4.51 -16.32 -5.79
C ILE A 112 -3.26 -17.16 -5.47
N TYR A 113 -2.52 -16.81 -4.42
CA TYR A 113 -1.33 -17.51 -3.93
C TYR A 113 -1.56 -18.25 -2.60
N ARG A 114 -2.80 -18.40 -2.13
CA ARG A 114 -3.18 -19.13 -0.91
C ARG A 114 -4.31 -20.12 -1.19
#